data_AF-A0A6N6RL45-F1
#
_entry.id   AF-A0A6N6RL45-F1
#
_cell.length_a   1.000
_cell.length_b   1.000
_cell.length_c   1.000
_cell.angle_alpha   90.00
_cell.angle_beta   90.00
_cell.angle_gamma   90.00
#
_symmetry.space_group_name_H-M   'P 1'
#
loop_
_entity.id
_entity.type
_entity.pdbx_description
1 polymer ?
#
loop_
_entity_poly.entity_id
_entity_poly.type
_entity_poly.pdbx_seq_one_letter_code
_entity_poly.pdbx_strand_id
1 'polypeptide(L)'
;MKYFFTLLLAATSLLGSAQIDPEGARECVEKLRDGTLIVRLYYQEDRIELLREEKTPEMVDAYIAEIERNNLAIRQAFANEYTAGRVYFINANNSGKLMSGDWDGIIMNAEGEIVDVPYMPYLVADISRSKNLGLEGLNIWDWNGEEWIHPPSPFPAFISQYGFLSLYVRSYSEMVSKFNSNFVKD
;
A
#
# COMPACT_ATOMS: atom_id res chain seq x y z
N MET A 1 -47.74 -35.54 -1.46
CA MET A 1 -47.48 -34.26 -2.14
C MET A 1 -47.64 -33.10 -1.16
N LYS A 2 -46.64 -32.93 -0.29
CA LYS A 2 -46.41 -31.78 0.59
C LYS A 2 -44.88 -31.65 0.63
N TYR A 3 -44.36 -30.45 0.85
CA TYR A 3 -42.93 -30.07 0.76
C TYR A 3 -42.46 -29.70 -0.66
N PHE A 4 -42.97 -28.58 -1.16
CA PHE A 4 -42.33 -27.84 -2.26
C PHE A 4 -42.49 -26.33 -2.04
N PHE A 5 -42.07 -25.83 -0.87
CA PHE A 5 -42.10 -24.39 -0.59
C PHE A 5 -41.11 -24.00 0.51
N THR A 6 -39.83 -24.30 0.32
CA THR A 6 -38.78 -23.84 1.25
C THR A 6 -37.44 -23.67 0.54
N LEU A 7 -37.32 -22.75 -0.43
CA LEU A 7 -36.01 -22.39 -0.98
C LEU A 7 -36.04 -21.10 -1.81
N LEU A 8 -36.37 -19.97 -1.18
CA LEU A 8 -36.13 -18.66 -1.80
C LEU A 8 -36.10 -17.49 -0.79
N LEU A 9 -35.29 -17.57 0.26
CA LEU A 9 -35.10 -16.42 1.18
C LEU A 9 -33.83 -16.59 2.04
N ALA A 10 -32.67 -16.71 1.40
CA ALA A 10 -31.39 -16.72 2.12
C ALA A 10 -30.19 -16.28 1.24
N ALA A 11 -30.39 -15.39 0.26
CA ALA A 11 -29.32 -14.93 -0.62
C ALA A 11 -29.13 -13.40 -0.65
N THR A 12 -29.83 -12.64 0.18
CA THR A 12 -29.79 -11.16 0.16
C THR A 12 -28.93 -10.53 1.27
N SER A 13 -28.35 -11.32 2.17
CA SER A 13 -27.57 -10.79 3.32
C SER A 13 -26.05 -10.78 3.12
N LEU A 14 -25.53 -11.11 1.93
CA LEU A 14 -24.09 -11.13 1.64
C LEU A 14 -23.61 -10.01 0.70
N LEU A 15 -24.46 -9.04 0.39
CA LEU A 15 -24.01 -7.78 -0.18
C LEU A 15 -23.63 -6.86 0.99
N GLY A 16 -22.47 -7.12 1.58
CA GLY A 16 -21.74 -6.07 2.28
C GLY A 16 -21.48 -4.98 1.26
N SER A 17 -22.37 -4.01 1.19
CA SER A 17 -22.26 -2.87 0.29
C SER A 17 -20.95 -2.18 0.61
N ALA A 18 -19.93 -2.40 -0.22
CA ALA A 18 -18.87 -1.41 -0.37
C ALA A 18 -19.60 -0.16 -0.85
N GLN A 19 -19.96 0.72 0.09
CA GLN A 19 -20.66 1.95 -0.21
C GLN A 19 -19.75 2.74 -1.14
N ILE A 20 -20.24 2.98 -2.35
CA ILE A 20 -19.59 3.90 -3.28
C ILE A 20 -19.73 5.28 -2.65
N ASP A 21 -18.59 5.91 -2.36
CA ASP A 21 -18.50 7.25 -1.77
C ASP A 21 -17.58 8.09 -2.68
N PRO A 22 -18.15 8.69 -3.74
CA PRO A 22 -17.40 9.50 -4.69
C PRO A 22 -16.82 10.76 -4.07
N GLU A 23 -17.45 11.31 -3.04
CA GLU A 23 -16.98 12.52 -2.37
C GLU A 23 -15.72 12.22 -1.56
N GLY A 24 -15.73 11.17 -0.73
CA GLY A 24 -14.53 10.75 0.00
C GLY A 24 -13.40 10.30 -0.93
N ALA A 25 -13.72 9.67 -2.07
CA ALA A 25 -12.71 9.32 -3.07
C ALA A 25 -12.07 10.57 -3.68
N ARG A 26 -12.86 11.61 -3.97
CA ARG A 26 -12.39 12.91 -4.47
C ARG A 26 -11.50 13.60 -3.43
N GLU A 27 -11.89 13.58 -2.16
CA GLU A 27 -11.08 14.13 -1.06
C GLU A 27 -9.72 13.44 -0.97
N CYS A 28 -9.66 12.12 -1.16
CA CYS A 28 -8.40 11.37 -1.18
C CYS A 28 -7.50 11.77 -2.38
N VAL A 29 -8.09 12.03 -3.55
CA VAL A 29 -7.35 12.55 -4.72
C VAL A 29 -6.82 13.95 -4.44
N GLU A 30 -7.63 14.83 -3.85
CA GLU A 30 -7.19 16.17 -3.44
C GLU A 30 -6.08 16.11 -2.39
N LYS A 31 -6.17 15.19 -1.42
CA LYS A 31 -5.14 14.93 -0.42
C LYS A 31 -3.79 14.56 -1.05
N LEU A 32 -3.81 13.77 -2.13
CA LEU A 32 -2.58 13.41 -2.87
C LEU A 32 -2.05 14.59 -3.70
N ARG A 33 -2.93 15.36 -4.32
CA ARG A 33 -2.55 16.53 -5.13
C ARG A 33 -1.89 17.61 -4.28
N ASP A 34 -2.47 17.92 -3.13
CA ASP A 34 -2.07 19.04 -2.28
C ASP A 34 -1.12 18.60 -1.14
N GLY A 35 -0.98 17.29 -0.93
CA GLY A 35 -0.19 16.66 0.13
C GLY A 35 0.93 15.77 -0.42
N THR A 36 1.04 14.56 0.14
CA THR A 36 2.07 13.58 -0.27
C THR A 36 1.58 12.13 -0.15
N LEU A 37 2.11 11.27 -1.02
CA LEU A 37 2.08 9.83 -0.80
C LEU A 37 3.31 9.40 0.01
N ILE A 38 3.10 8.64 1.07
CA ILE A 38 4.20 8.06 1.86
C ILE A 38 4.24 6.56 1.59
N VAL A 39 5.31 6.10 0.97
CA VAL A 39 5.50 4.69 0.62
C VAL A 39 6.24 4.01 1.77
N ARG A 40 5.57 3.05 2.38
CA ARG A 40 6.12 2.23 3.45
C ARG A 40 6.92 1.07 2.85
N LEU A 41 8.24 1.15 3.04
CA LEU A 41 9.20 0.15 2.61
C LEU A 41 9.19 -1.06 3.54
N TYR A 42 9.42 -2.23 2.96
CA TYR A 42 9.37 -3.49 3.67
C TYR A 42 10.59 -3.66 4.58
N TYR A 43 10.37 -4.04 5.83
CA TYR A 43 11.43 -4.42 6.76
C TYR A 43 10.86 -5.45 7.74
N GLN A 44 11.56 -6.58 7.93
CA GLN A 44 11.16 -7.64 8.86
C GLN A 44 12.26 -7.85 9.89
N GLU A 45 12.30 -6.96 10.88
CA GLU A 45 13.29 -6.98 11.96
C GLU A 45 13.25 -8.32 12.71
N ASP A 46 12.08 -8.76 13.17
CA ASP A 46 11.90 -10.04 13.87
C ASP A 46 12.45 -11.24 13.06
N ARG A 47 12.28 -11.23 11.73
CA ARG A 47 12.79 -12.30 10.88
C ARG A 47 14.30 -12.23 10.72
N ILE A 48 14.87 -11.03 10.62
CA ILE A 48 16.32 -10.85 10.57
C ILE A 48 16.94 -11.31 11.89
N GLU A 49 16.34 -10.97 13.03
CA GLU A 49 16.78 -11.41 14.35
C GLU A 49 16.72 -12.94 14.47
N LEU A 50 15.60 -13.56 14.10
CA LEU A 50 15.48 -15.02 14.10
C LEU A 50 16.51 -15.69 13.19
N LEU A 51 16.75 -15.15 11.99
CA LEU A 51 17.76 -15.69 11.09
C LEU A 51 19.18 -15.55 11.64
N ARG A 52 19.48 -14.48 12.40
CA ARG A 52 20.77 -14.32 13.09
C ARG A 52 21.00 -15.37 14.16
N GLU A 53 19.92 -15.83 14.81
CA GLU A 53 20.00 -16.89 15.81
C GLU A 53 20.14 -18.29 15.18
N GLU A 54 19.51 -18.53 14.03
CA GLU A 54 19.36 -19.87 13.46
C GLU A 54 20.26 -20.19 12.25
N LYS A 55 20.78 -19.19 11.54
CA LYS A 55 21.43 -19.36 10.23
C LYS A 55 22.87 -18.85 10.23
N THR A 56 23.58 -19.17 9.14
CA THR A 56 24.92 -18.63 8.92
C THR A 56 24.83 -17.13 8.59
N PRO A 57 25.86 -16.33 8.92
CA PRO A 57 25.91 -14.90 8.59
C PRO A 57 25.62 -14.61 7.12
N GLU A 58 26.10 -15.45 6.21
CA GLU A 58 25.91 -15.26 4.76
C GLU A 58 24.44 -15.35 4.34
N MET A 59 23.64 -16.20 5.00
CA MET A 59 22.20 -16.29 4.73
C MET A 59 21.45 -15.05 5.24
N VAL A 60 21.87 -14.50 6.38
CA VAL A 60 21.33 -13.25 6.92
C VAL A 60 21.64 -12.09 5.99
N ASP A 61 22.89 -11.98 5.57
CA ASP A 61 23.35 -10.92 4.66
C ASP A 61 22.64 -11.01 3.30
N ALA A 62 22.48 -12.23 2.76
CA ALA A 62 21.73 -12.44 1.52
C ALA A 62 20.26 -11.99 1.65
N TYR A 63 19.62 -12.26 2.79
CA TYR A 63 18.24 -11.86 3.06
C TYR A 63 18.11 -10.33 3.20
N ILE A 64 19.04 -9.68 3.91
CA ILE A 64 19.09 -8.21 4.01
C ILE A 64 19.28 -7.58 2.63
N ALA A 65 20.23 -8.10 1.83
CA ALA A 65 20.48 -7.61 0.48
C ALA A 65 19.28 -7.81 -0.46
N GLU A 66 18.45 -8.84 -0.25
CA GLU A 66 17.19 -9.02 -0.97
C GLU A 66 16.17 -7.93 -0.59
N ILE A 67 16.00 -7.65 0.70
CA ILE A 67 15.13 -6.57 1.20
C ILE A 67 15.55 -5.22 0.61
N GLU A 68 16.83 -4.88 0.68
CA GLU A 68 17.37 -3.62 0.17
C GLU A 68 17.14 -3.47 -1.34
N ARG A 69 17.35 -4.55 -2.10
CA ARG A 69 17.11 -4.57 -3.55
C ARG A 69 15.64 -4.36 -3.89
N ASN A 70 14.74 -5.01 -3.17
CA ASN A 70 13.30 -4.86 -3.36
C ASN A 70 12.85 -3.42 -3.00
N ASN A 71 13.32 -2.89 -1.88
CA ASN A 71 13.02 -1.52 -1.46
C ASN A 71 13.57 -0.47 -2.44
N LEU A 72 14.76 -0.69 -3.00
CA LEU A 72 15.31 0.16 -4.06
C LEU A 72 14.42 0.12 -5.30
N ALA A 73 13.99 -1.06 -5.74
CA ALA A 73 13.11 -1.21 -6.90
C ALA A 73 11.74 -0.53 -6.68
N ILE A 74 11.18 -0.60 -5.47
CA ILE A 74 9.96 0.12 -5.09
C ILE A 74 10.20 1.63 -5.17
N ARG A 75 11.28 2.14 -4.55
CA ARG A 75 11.61 3.58 -4.59
C ARG A 75 11.73 4.10 -6.01
N GLN A 76 12.47 3.40 -6.85
CA GLN A 76 12.66 3.76 -8.26
C GLN A 76 11.35 3.72 -9.05
N ALA A 77 10.49 2.72 -8.82
CA ALA A 77 9.19 2.64 -9.48
C ALA A 77 8.31 3.85 -9.13
N PHE A 78 8.24 4.23 -7.86
CA PHE A 78 7.49 5.43 -7.46
C PHE A 78 8.14 6.71 -7.98
N ALA A 79 9.45 6.86 -7.90
CA ALA A 79 10.16 8.05 -8.38
C ALA A 79 9.97 8.29 -9.89
N ASN A 80 9.96 7.21 -10.68
CA ASN A 80 9.87 7.31 -12.14
C ASN A 80 8.44 7.39 -12.66
N GLU A 81 7.51 6.69 -12.01
CA GLU A 81 6.16 6.52 -12.54
C GLU A 81 5.14 7.40 -11.83
N TYR A 82 5.25 7.67 -10.53
CA TYR A 82 4.20 8.37 -9.77
C TYR A 82 4.09 9.84 -10.16
N THR A 83 2.92 10.26 -10.63
CA THR A 83 2.69 11.63 -11.15
C THR A 83 1.59 12.39 -10.42
N ALA A 84 0.88 11.78 -9.48
CA ALA A 84 -0.30 12.41 -8.87
C ALA A 84 0.05 13.45 -7.77
N GLY A 85 1.31 13.49 -7.31
CA GLY A 85 1.74 14.40 -6.25
C GLY A 85 3.18 14.16 -5.82
N ARG A 86 3.52 14.58 -4.60
CA ARG A 86 4.82 14.29 -3.98
C ARG A 86 4.85 12.86 -3.45
N VAL A 87 6.03 12.24 -3.45
CA VAL A 87 6.24 10.92 -2.86
C VAL A 87 7.47 10.92 -1.96
N TYR A 88 7.31 10.34 -0.79
CA TYR A 88 8.39 10.08 0.16
C TYR A 88 8.32 8.65 0.67
N PHE A 89 9.35 8.21 1.37
CA PHE A 89 9.49 6.84 1.82
C PHE A 89 9.76 6.76 3.31
N ILE A 90 9.28 5.70 3.95
CA ILE A 90 9.62 5.36 5.33
C ILE A 90 9.92 3.87 5.44
N ASN A 91 10.73 3.47 6.42
CA ASN A 91 10.82 2.05 6.79
C ASN A 91 9.57 1.64 7.59
N ALA A 92 9.10 0.41 7.40
CA ALA A 92 7.89 -0.10 8.07
C ALA A 92 7.92 0.01 9.61
N ASN A 93 9.09 -0.12 10.24
CA ASN A 93 9.25 0.04 11.69
C ASN A 93 9.01 1.48 12.19
N ASN A 94 9.05 2.48 11.30
CA ASN A 94 8.75 3.89 11.63
C ASN A 94 7.27 4.25 11.50
N SER A 95 6.37 3.30 11.22
CA SER A 95 4.93 3.57 11.05
C SER A 95 4.31 4.24 12.27
N GLY A 96 4.73 3.86 13.49
CA GLY A 96 4.25 4.46 14.74
C GLY A 96 4.54 5.96 14.81
N LYS A 97 5.78 6.34 14.47
CA LYS A 97 6.22 7.73 14.42
C LYS A 97 5.48 8.54 13.36
N LEU A 98 5.23 7.93 12.19
CA LEU A 98 4.41 8.55 11.14
C LEU A 98 3.01 8.90 11.66
N MET A 99 2.35 7.95 12.32
CA MET A 99 0.99 8.13 12.88
C MET A 99 0.94 9.20 13.97
N SER A 100 1.98 9.30 14.80
CA SER A 100 2.06 10.32 15.86
C SER A 100 2.46 11.71 15.33
N GLY A 101 2.78 11.85 14.04
CA GLY A 101 3.26 13.10 13.44
C GLY A 101 4.73 13.41 13.76
N ASP A 102 5.49 12.46 14.32
CA ASP A 102 6.92 12.59 14.58
C ASP A 102 7.70 12.21 13.32
N TRP A 103 7.82 13.15 12.38
CA TRP A 103 8.44 12.91 11.07
C TRP A 103 9.97 13.10 11.08
N ASP A 104 10.53 13.54 12.21
CA ASP A 104 11.94 13.84 12.32
C ASP A 104 12.80 12.58 12.15
N GLY A 105 13.73 12.64 11.20
CA GLY A 105 14.67 11.56 10.91
C GLY A 105 14.08 10.29 10.29
N ILE A 106 12.80 10.24 9.91
CA ILE A 106 12.17 9.02 9.37
C ILE A 106 11.77 9.10 7.90
N ILE A 107 11.62 10.31 7.35
CA ILE A 107 11.20 10.55 5.97
C ILE A 107 12.41 10.48 5.05
N MET A 108 12.30 9.72 3.97
CA MET A 108 13.35 9.54 2.96
C MET A 108 12.89 10.01 1.58
N ASN A 109 13.83 10.48 0.76
CA ASN A 109 13.65 10.71 -0.67
C ASN A 109 13.80 9.40 -1.49
N ALA A 110 13.72 9.51 -2.82
CA ALA A 110 13.83 8.37 -3.73
C ALA A 110 15.22 7.73 -3.70
N GLU A 111 16.25 8.50 -3.38
CA GLU A 111 17.64 8.07 -3.25
C GLU A 111 17.89 7.32 -1.93
N GLY A 112 16.97 7.44 -0.96
CA GLY A 112 17.04 6.81 0.36
C GLY A 112 17.73 7.67 1.40
N GLU A 113 17.91 8.96 1.11
CA GLU A 113 18.47 9.94 2.03
C GLU A 113 17.36 10.49 2.92
N ILE A 114 17.67 10.67 4.20
CA ILE A 114 16.74 11.28 5.15
C ILE A 114 16.58 12.76 4.80
N VAL A 115 15.34 13.22 4.72
CA VAL A 115 14.98 14.60 4.37
C VAL A 115 14.02 15.18 5.40
N ASP A 116 14.18 16.47 5.68
CA ASP A 116 13.25 17.23 6.52
C ASP A 116 12.08 17.71 5.65
N VAL A 117 10.87 17.32 6.03
CA VAL A 117 9.64 17.58 5.29
C VAL A 117 8.60 18.10 6.28
N PRO A 118 7.99 19.28 6.05
CA PRO A 118 6.94 19.77 6.93
C PRO A 118 5.76 18.79 6.89
N TYR A 119 5.07 18.67 8.02
CA TYR A 119 3.84 17.89 8.09
C TYR A 119 2.84 18.38 7.04
N MET A 120 2.27 17.44 6.28
CA MET A 120 1.25 17.71 5.28
C MET A 120 0.26 16.54 5.23
N PRO A 121 -0.97 16.75 4.73
CA PRO A 121 -1.91 15.66 4.50
C PRO A 121 -1.25 14.55 3.68
N TYR A 122 -1.47 13.30 4.08
CA TYR A 122 -0.83 12.17 3.42
C TYR A 122 -1.76 10.96 3.29
N LEU A 123 -1.46 10.11 2.32
CA LEU A 123 -1.88 8.72 2.28
C LEU A 123 -0.64 7.83 2.37
N VAL A 124 -0.82 6.58 2.78
CA VAL A 124 0.26 5.60 2.84
C VAL A 124 0.07 4.55 1.76
N ALA A 125 1.14 4.28 1.01
CA ALA A 125 1.22 3.14 0.09
C ALA A 125 2.06 2.03 0.72
N ASP A 126 1.67 0.77 0.55
CA ASP A 126 2.54 -0.37 0.81
C ASP A 126 2.39 -1.46 -0.26
N ILE A 127 3.46 -2.24 -0.49
CA ILE A 127 3.38 -3.47 -1.26
C ILE A 127 3.21 -4.61 -0.27
N SER A 128 1.99 -5.11 -0.16
CA SER A 128 1.67 -6.14 0.83
C SER A 128 0.53 -7.03 0.37
N ARG A 129 0.36 -8.16 1.07
CA ARG A 129 -0.76 -9.06 0.85
C ARG A 129 -2.03 -8.44 1.45
N SER A 130 -3.01 -8.17 0.60
CA SER A 130 -4.33 -7.69 1.01
C SER A 130 -5.00 -8.68 1.98
N LYS A 131 -5.53 -8.16 3.10
CA LYS A 131 -6.18 -8.99 4.14
C LYS A 131 -7.38 -9.77 3.61
N ASN A 132 -8.18 -9.15 2.74
CA ASN A 132 -9.46 -9.71 2.30
C ASN A 132 -9.32 -10.65 1.09
N LEU A 133 -8.38 -10.40 0.19
CA LEU A 133 -8.22 -11.18 -1.05
C LEU A 133 -7.05 -12.17 -0.97
N GLY A 134 -6.14 -12.01 0.00
CA GLY A 134 -4.94 -12.83 0.09
C GLY A 134 -3.96 -12.63 -1.08
N LEU A 135 -4.17 -11.58 -1.88
CA LEU A 135 -3.37 -11.24 -3.05
C LEU A 135 -2.33 -10.16 -2.69
N GLU A 136 -1.12 -10.34 -3.19
CA GLU A 136 -0.09 -9.31 -3.16
C GLU A 136 -0.38 -8.19 -4.16
N GLY A 137 -0.09 -6.96 -3.76
CA GLY A 137 -0.28 -5.79 -4.59
C GLY A 137 0.08 -4.50 -3.86
N LEU A 138 -0.10 -3.40 -4.56
CA LEU A 138 -0.03 -2.06 -3.99
C LEU A 138 -1.34 -1.76 -3.27
N ASN A 139 -1.26 -1.48 -1.98
CA ASN A 139 -2.39 -1.04 -1.17
C ASN A 139 -2.20 0.41 -0.77
N ILE A 140 -3.29 1.18 -0.76
CA ILE A 140 -3.33 2.55 -0.26
C ILE A 140 -4.16 2.58 1.01
N TRP A 141 -3.67 3.32 1.99
CA TRP A 141 -4.24 3.47 3.31
C TRP A 141 -4.37 4.94 3.66
N ASP A 142 -5.42 5.27 4.38
CA ASP A 142 -5.57 6.52 5.11
C ASP A 142 -5.55 6.25 6.61
N TRP A 143 -4.99 7.18 7.38
CA TRP A 143 -5.05 7.19 8.83
C TRP A 143 -6.20 8.10 9.27
N ASN A 144 -7.23 7.52 9.89
CA ASN A 144 -8.38 8.29 10.37
C ASN A 144 -8.23 8.82 11.81
N GLY A 145 -7.06 8.60 12.45
CA GLY A 145 -6.82 8.91 13.86
C GLY A 145 -6.86 7.70 14.79
N GLU A 146 -7.46 6.59 14.35
CA GLU A 146 -7.65 5.38 15.16
C GLU A 146 -7.06 4.13 14.49
N GLU A 147 -7.27 3.99 13.19
CA GLU A 147 -6.80 2.84 12.41
C GLU A 147 -6.46 3.20 10.95
N TRP A 148 -5.74 2.28 10.29
CA TRP A 148 -5.50 2.34 8.86
C TRP A 148 -6.71 1.81 8.11
N ILE A 149 -7.35 2.68 7.34
CA ILE A 149 -8.50 2.34 6.50
C ILE A 149 -8.14 2.44 5.02
N HIS A 150 -8.82 1.67 4.17
CA HIS A 150 -8.71 1.90 2.74
C HIS A 150 -9.52 3.13 2.34
N PRO A 151 -9.01 3.96 1.40
CA PRO A 151 -9.82 4.99 0.77
C PRO A 151 -11.12 4.41 0.17
N PRO A 152 -12.22 5.17 0.19
CA PRO A 152 -13.49 4.71 -0.34
C PRO A 152 -13.49 4.59 -1.88
N SER A 153 -14.34 3.70 -2.40
CA SER A 153 -14.57 3.56 -3.84
C SER A 153 -15.21 4.83 -4.43
N PRO A 154 -14.82 5.31 -5.62
CA PRO A 154 -14.02 4.65 -6.65
C PRO A 154 -12.49 4.87 -6.57
N PHE A 155 -11.94 5.29 -5.42
CA PHE A 155 -10.50 5.44 -5.29
C PHE A 155 -9.79 4.08 -5.50
N PRO A 156 -8.65 4.03 -6.23
CA PRO A 156 -7.89 2.80 -6.50
C PRO A 156 -7.09 2.35 -5.27
N ALA A 157 -7.77 1.95 -4.18
CA ALA A 157 -7.14 1.57 -2.92
C ALA A 157 -6.29 0.29 -3.00
N PHE A 158 -6.46 -0.50 -4.06
CA PHE A 158 -5.67 -1.71 -4.30
C PHE A 158 -5.38 -1.92 -5.79
N ILE A 159 -4.11 -2.15 -6.12
CA ILE A 159 -3.65 -2.61 -7.43
C ILE A 159 -2.97 -3.97 -7.27
N SER A 160 -3.63 -5.02 -7.75
CA SER A 160 -3.07 -6.38 -7.73
C SER A 160 -1.74 -6.47 -8.48
N GLN A 161 -0.80 -7.21 -7.92
CA GLN A 161 0.42 -7.62 -8.61
C GLN A 161 0.10 -8.58 -9.78
N TYR A 162 -1.04 -9.27 -9.74
CA TYR A 162 -1.39 -10.27 -10.74
C TYR A 162 -2.21 -9.69 -11.90
N GLY A 163 -1.78 -10.02 -13.11
CA GLY A 163 -2.40 -9.69 -14.39
C GLY A 163 -3.75 -10.35 -14.67
N PHE A 164 -4.25 -10.17 -15.90
CA PHE A 164 -5.46 -10.86 -16.38
C PHE A 164 -5.36 -12.37 -16.12
N LEU A 165 -6.33 -12.93 -15.38
CA LEU A 165 -6.37 -14.34 -14.95
C LEU A 165 -5.07 -14.85 -14.29
N SER A 166 -4.30 -13.96 -13.64
CA SER A 166 -2.99 -14.27 -13.05
C SER A 166 -1.96 -14.82 -14.04
N LEU A 167 -2.11 -14.54 -15.33
CA LEU A 167 -1.20 -15.02 -16.39
C LEU A 167 0.17 -14.34 -16.37
N TYR A 168 0.31 -13.19 -15.69
CA TYR A 168 1.57 -12.49 -15.51
C TYR A 168 1.64 -11.79 -14.16
N VAL A 169 2.86 -11.53 -13.70
CA VAL A 169 3.18 -10.77 -12.49
C VAL A 169 3.65 -9.39 -12.92
N ARG A 170 3.02 -8.34 -12.38
CA ARG A 170 3.40 -6.94 -12.59
C ARG A 170 4.67 -6.63 -11.81
N SER A 171 5.56 -5.91 -12.47
CA SER A 171 6.63 -5.16 -11.82
C SER A 171 6.06 -4.04 -10.93
N TYR A 172 6.90 -3.50 -10.04
CA TYR A 172 6.53 -2.33 -9.25
C TYR A 172 6.18 -1.13 -10.14
N SER A 173 6.93 -0.89 -11.23
CA SER A 173 6.62 0.16 -12.22
C SER A 173 5.22 0.00 -12.80
N GLU A 174 4.84 -1.20 -13.25
CA GLU A 174 3.53 -1.45 -13.83
C GLU A 174 2.39 -1.25 -12.82
N MET A 175 2.62 -1.58 -11.55
CA MET A 175 1.65 -1.32 -10.48
C MET A 175 1.45 0.17 -10.23
N VAL A 176 2.54 0.94 -10.15
CA VAL A 176 2.48 2.41 -9.95
C VAL A 176 1.88 3.11 -11.18
N SER A 177 2.30 2.73 -12.38
CA SER A 177 1.73 3.24 -13.64
C SER A 177 0.22 2.98 -13.73
N LYS A 178 -0.20 1.75 -13.37
CA LYS A 178 -1.63 1.41 -13.31
C LYS A 178 -2.36 2.21 -12.23
N PHE A 179 -1.76 2.42 -11.05
CA PHE A 179 -2.32 3.29 -10.02
C PHE A 179 -2.59 4.70 -10.57
N ASN A 180 -1.61 5.32 -11.23
CA ASN A 180 -1.77 6.65 -11.83
C ASN A 180 -2.89 6.72 -12.87
N SER A 181 -3.05 5.68 -13.69
CA SER A 181 -4.08 5.65 -14.75
C SER A 181 -5.52 5.77 -14.22
N ASN A 182 -5.74 5.59 -12.91
CA ASN A 182 -7.05 5.79 -12.28
C ASN A 182 -7.32 7.25 -11.91
N PHE A 183 -6.32 8.14 -11.93
CA PHE A 183 -6.49 9.57 -11.67
C PHE A 183 -6.68 10.40 -12.94
N VAL A 184 -6.26 9.90 -14.11
CA VAL A 184 -6.24 10.65 -15.38
C VAL A 184 -7.58 10.56 -16.12
N LYS A 185 -8.71 10.75 -15.44
CA LYS A 185 -10.03 10.78 -16.08
C LYS A 185 -10.80 12.03 -15.67
N ASP A 186 -10.34 13.16 -16.18
CA ASP A 186 -11.19 14.33 -16.42
C ASP A 186 -11.49 14.43 -17.94
#